data_AF-A0A264Y4K6-F1
#
_entry.id   AF-A0A264Y4K6-F1
#
_cell.length_a   1.000
_cell.length_b   1.000
_cell.length_c   1.000
_cell.angle_alpha   90.00
_cell.angle_beta   90.00
_cell.angle_gamma   90.00
#
_symmetry.space_group_name_H-M   'P 1'
#
loop_
_entity.id
_entity.type
_entity.pdbx_description
1 polymer ?
#
loop_
_entity_poly.entity_id
_entity_poly.type
_entity_poly.pdbx_seq_one_letter_code
_entity_poly.pdbx_strand_id
1 'polypeptide(L)'
;MIFTDSPFSDLLDEETGGFISGAFFLAWALIWFAIGKHYSRDYELKKQAFIKKYEAIDGNIVRSMFKKAYFSDIARMLSRVFFIAVPFYVAANVKDTVTLRNCIYIGILMIASIALYGYYKKNGTKEITL
;
A
#
# COMPACT_ATOMS: atom_id res chain seq x y z
N MET A 1 25.48 20.31 -29.50
CA MET A 1 24.93 19.20 -28.68
C MET A 1 25.12 19.60 -27.23
N ILE A 2 24.08 20.16 -26.60
CA ILE A 2 24.11 20.57 -25.20
C ILE A 2 23.16 19.63 -24.47
N PHE A 3 23.74 18.79 -23.62
CA PHE A 3 23.00 17.99 -22.64
C PHE A 3 22.68 18.91 -21.46
N THR A 4 21.45 19.41 -21.36
CA THR A 4 20.91 19.98 -20.12
C THR A 4 19.39 19.81 -20.08
N ASP A 5 18.93 18.55 -20.15
CA ASP A 5 17.64 18.23 -19.56
C ASP A 5 17.96 17.67 -18.17
N SER A 6 17.86 18.54 -17.17
CA SER A 6 17.90 18.12 -15.78
C SER A 6 16.74 17.13 -15.58
N PRO A 7 16.96 15.95 -14.97
CA PRO A 7 15.91 14.95 -14.76
C PRO A 7 14.78 15.45 -13.84
N PHE A 8 14.89 16.66 -13.31
CA PHE A 8 13.91 17.33 -12.47
C PHE A 8 13.15 18.45 -13.19
N SER A 9 13.46 18.78 -14.44
CA SER A 9 12.76 19.83 -15.19
C SER A 9 11.27 19.49 -15.38
N ASP A 10 10.91 18.22 -15.54
CA ASP A 10 9.50 17.77 -15.59
C ASP A 10 8.78 17.80 -14.21
N LEU A 11 9.54 17.87 -13.11
CA LEU A 11 9.00 17.90 -11.73
C LEU A 11 8.87 19.32 -11.17
N LEU A 12 9.67 20.25 -11.67
CA LEU A 12 9.62 21.66 -11.34
C LEU A 12 8.87 22.37 -12.44
N ASP A 13 7.58 22.61 -12.20
CA ASP A 13 6.77 23.47 -13.05
C ASP A 13 7.43 24.87 -13.11
N GLU A 14 8.16 25.14 -14.19
CA GLU A 14 8.95 26.37 -14.39
C GLU A 14 8.05 27.60 -14.40
N GLU A 15 6.77 27.46 -14.80
CA GLU A 15 5.78 28.55 -14.81
C GLU A 15 5.40 29.03 -13.41
N THR A 16 5.49 28.16 -12.39
CA THR A 16 5.13 28.50 -10.99
C THR A 16 6.31 28.40 -10.02
N GLY A 17 7.54 28.24 -10.52
CA GLY A 17 8.75 28.08 -9.70
C GLY A 17 8.73 26.85 -8.80
N GLY A 18 8.01 25.79 -9.17
CA GLY A 18 7.91 24.55 -8.38
C GLY A 18 6.96 24.61 -7.18
N PHE A 19 6.17 25.67 -7.01
CA PHE A 19 5.21 25.77 -5.89
C PHE A 19 4.11 24.69 -5.96
N ILE A 20 3.57 24.41 -7.15
CA ILE A 20 2.50 23.43 -7.34
C ILE A 20 2.99 22.00 -7.05
N SER A 21 4.17 21.63 -7.54
CA SER A 21 4.76 20.31 -7.27
C SER A 21 5.14 20.15 -5.80
N GLY A 22 5.62 21.20 -5.14
CA GLY A 22 5.84 21.23 -3.69
C GLY A 22 4.55 21.08 -2.88
N ALA A 23 3.49 21.80 -3.25
CA ALA A 23 2.17 21.69 -2.61
C ALA A 23 1.56 20.29 -2.80
N PHE A 24 1.67 19.71 -3.99
CA PHE A 24 1.24 18.34 -4.27
C PHE A 24 2.01 17.32 -3.42
N PHE A 25 3.33 17.45 -3.33
CA PHE A 25 4.16 16.57 -2.51
C PHE A 25 3.78 16.66 -1.02
N LEU A 26 3.58 17.88 -0.50
CA LEU A 26 3.14 18.08 0.88
C LEU A 26 1.74 17.49 1.14
N ALA A 27 0.79 17.72 0.23
CA ALA A 27 -0.54 17.13 0.34
C ALA A 27 -0.48 15.59 0.32
N TRP A 28 0.32 15.02 -0.58
CA TRP A 28 0.55 13.58 -0.65
C TRP A 28 1.18 13.01 0.63
N ALA A 29 2.20 13.69 1.17
CA ALA A 29 2.84 13.31 2.43
C ALA A 29 1.86 13.36 3.61
N LEU A 30 1.00 14.38 3.67
CA LEU A 30 -0.03 14.51 4.71
C LEU A 30 -1.08 13.39 4.64
N ILE A 31 -1.48 12.99 3.43
CA ILE A 31 -2.39 11.85 3.24
C ILE A 31 -1.76 10.58 3.81
N TRP A 32 -0.51 10.28 3.44
CA TRP A 32 0.19 9.10 3.97
C TRP A 32 0.42 9.17 5.47
N PHE A 33 0.72 10.35 6.00
CA PHE A 33 0.86 10.56 7.44
C PHE A 33 -0.46 10.29 8.18
N ALA A 34 -1.58 10.81 7.67
CA ALA A 34 -2.90 10.59 8.26
C ALA A 34 -3.29 9.11 8.24
N ILE A 35 -3.06 8.43 7.12
CA ILE A 35 -3.28 6.97 6.98
C ILE A 35 -2.41 6.21 7.99
N GLY A 36 -1.11 6.51 8.03
CA GLY A 36 -0.17 5.86 8.95
C GLY A 36 -0.56 6.07 10.42
N LYS A 37 -0.94 7.28 10.79
CA LYS A 37 -1.41 7.61 12.15
C LYS A 37 -2.70 6.87 12.49
N HIS A 38 -3.64 6.78 11.55
CA HIS A 38 -4.89 6.04 11.75
C HIS A 38 -4.63 4.55 12.00
N TYR A 39 -3.86 3.89 11.14
CA TYR A 39 -3.55 2.46 11.27
C TYR A 39 -2.67 2.16 12.48
N SER A 40 -1.79 3.07 12.89
CA SER A 40 -1.00 2.92 14.12
C SER A 40 -1.90 2.90 15.37
N ARG A 41 -2.89 3.80 15.41
CA ARG A 41 -3.86 3.83 16.52
C ARG A 41 -4.79 2.62 16.50
N ASP A 42 -5.29 2.23 15.33
CA ASP A 42 -6.12 1.04 15.16
C ASP A 42 -5.39 -0.23 15.62
N TYR A 43 -4.11 -0.36 15.26
CA TYR A 43 -3.26 -1.47 15.70
C TYR A 43 -3.18 -1.58 17.22
N GLU A 44 -2.88 -0.49 17.94
CA GLU A 44 -2.76 -0.55 19.40
C GLU A 44 -4.10 -0.83 20.09
N LEU A 45 -5.20 -0.26 19.60
CA LEU A 45 -6.54 -0.53 20.15
C LEU A 45 -6.93 -2.01 19.97
N LYS A 46 -6.78 -2.55 18.76
CA LYS A 46 -7.10 -3.95 18.46
C LYS A 46 -6.16 -4.91 19.18
N LYS A 47 -4.88 -4.57 19.32
CA LYS A 47 -3.90 -5.35 20.07
C LYS A 47 -4.27 -5.49 21.53
N GLN A 48 -4.66 -4.41 22.18
CA GLN A 48 -5.09 -4.43 23.58
C GLN A 48 -6.37 -5.26 23.77
N ALA A 49 -7.35 -5.08 22.89
CA ALA A 49 -8.59 -5.87 22.91
C ALA A 49 -8.31 -7.37 22.72
N PHE A 50 -7.40 -7.71 21.79
CA PHE A 50 -7.02 -9.10 21.51
C PHE A 50 -6.27 -9.76 22.67
N ILE A 51 -5.31 -9.06 23.27
CA ILE A 51 -4.58 -9.57 24.45
C ILE A 51 -5.54 -9.83 25.61
N LYS A 52 -6.48 -8.91 25.87
CA LYS A 52 -7.49 -9.07 26.92
C LYS A 52 -8.43 -10.26 26.66
N LYS A 53 -8.79 -10.51 25.40
CA LYS A 53 -9.66 -11.64 25.02
C LYS A 53 -9.00 -13.00 25.24
N TYR A 54 -7.67 -13.07 25.16
CA TYR A 54 -6.89 -14.31 25.27
C TYR A 54 -5.90 -14.28 26.44
N GLU A 55 -6.25 -13.61 27.54
CA GLU A 55 -5.38 -13.42 28.72
C GLU A 55 -4.96 -14.76 29.37
N ALA A 56 -5.73 -15.83 29.16
CA ALA A 56 -5.42 -17.18 29.62
C ALA A 56 -4.30 -17.89 28.82
N ILE A 57 -3.87 -17.33 27.68
CA ILE A 57 -2.86 -17.90 26.79
C ILE A 57 -1.55 -17.12 26.95
N ASP A 58 -0.41 -17.78 26.72
CA ASP A 58 0.91 -17.15 26.73
C ASP A 58 0.95 -15.86 25.87
N GLY A 59 1.36 -14.75 26.50
CA GLY A 59 1.33 -13.42 25.89
C GLY A 59 2.23 -13.25 24.67
N ASN A 60 3.30 -14.05 24.52
CA ASN A 60 4.14 -14.01 23.32
C ASN A 60 3.45 -14.72 22.15
N ILE A 61 2.79 -15.85 22.41
CA ILE A 61 2.01 -16.56 21.39
C ILE A 61 0.85 -15.68 20.91
N VAL A 62 0.09 -15.08 21.83
CA VAL A 62 -1.04 -14.18 21.51
C VAL A 62 -0.60 -12.99 20.66
N ARG A 63 0.53 -12.35 21.01
CA ARG A 63 1.07 -11.21 20.25
C ARG A 63 1.50 -11.60 18.83
N SER A 64 2.17 -12.74 18.68
CA SER A 64 2.59 -13.25 17.36
C SER A 64 1.39 -13.59 16.48
N MET A 65 0.37 -14.20 17.08
CA MET A 65 -0.87 -14.57 16.43
C MET A 65 -1.67 -13.33 15.98
N PHE A 66 -1.83 -12.34 16.86
CA PHE A 66 -2.43 -11.05 16.53
C PHE A 66 -1.72 -10.37 15.36
N LYS A 67 -0.37 -10.29 15.43
CA LYS A 67 0.43 -9.65 14.38
C LYS A 67 0.16 -10.30 13.03
N LYS A 68 0.19 -11.64 12.96
CA LYS A 68 -0.11 -12.39 11.73
C LYS A 68 -1.52 -12.11 11.22
N ALA A 69 -2.53 -12.17 12.08
CA ALA A 69 -3.92 -11.92 11.69
C ALA A 69 -4.12 -10.48 11.17
N TYR A 70 -3.63 -9.48 11.90
CA TYR A 70 -3.76 -8.07 11.54
C TYR A 70 -3.09 -7.76 10.19
N PHE A 71 -1.84 -8.19 9.99
CA PHE A 71 -1.16 -7.98 8.71
C PHE A 71 -1.77 -8.82 7.58
N SER A 72 -2.35 -9.98 7.88
CA SER A 72 -3.06 -10.81 6.90
C SER A 72 -4.29 -10.08 6.35
N ASP A 73 -5.08 -9.44 7.21
CA ASP A 73 -6.25 -8.66 6.79
C ASP A 73 -5.87 -7.43 5.95
N ILE A 74 -4.80 -6.72 6.34
CA ILE A 74 -4.26 -5.62 5.53
C ILE A 74 -3.75 -6.14 4.18
N ALA A 75 -3.02 -7.25 4.16
CA ALA A 75 -2.52 -7.85 2.93
C ALA A 75 -3.68 -8.27 2.00
N ARG A 76 -4.78 -8.79 2.56
CA ARG A 76 -5.99 -9.11 1.80
C ARG A 76 -6.59 -7.87 1.16
N MET A 77 -6.71 -6.79 1.93
CA MET A 77 -7.23 -5.51 1.43
C MET A 77 -6.34 -4.97 0.32
N LEU A 78 -5.03 -4.91 0.54
CA LEU A 78 -4.05 -4.43 -0.44
C LEU A 78 -4.03 -5.29 -1.71
N SER A 79 -4.09 -6.61 -1.59
CA SER A 79 -4.16 -7.51 -2.74
C SER A 79 -5.34 -7.21 -3.66
N ARG A 80 -6.53 -6.97 -3.07
CA ARG A 80 -7.73 -6.55 -3.82
C ARG A 80 -7.54 -5.18 -4.47
N VAL A 81 -6.98 -4.22 -3.75
CA VAL A 81 -6.71 -2.88 -4.28
C VAL A 81 -5.77 -2.95 -5.49
N PHE A 82 -4.65 -3.68 -5.39
CA PHE A 82 -3.72 -3.85 -6.51
C PHE A 82 -4.35 -4.61 -7.68
N PHE A 83 -5.16 -5.63 -7.40
CA PHE A 83 -5.85 -6.38 -8.45
C PHE A 83 -6.83 -5.49 -9.23
N ILE A 84 -7.62 -4.68 -8.51
CA ILE A 84 -8.57 -3.74 -9.11
C ILE A 84 -7.82 -2.60 -9.83
N ALA A 85 -6.66 -2.16 -9.32
CA ALA A 85 -5.87 -1.11 -9.96
C ALA A 85 -5.37 -1.49 -11.35
N VAL A 86 -5.19 -2.78 -11.66
CA VAL A 86 -4.73 -3.25 -12.98
C VAL A 86 -5.65 -2.82 -14.14
N PRO A 87 -6.96 -3.15 -14.16
CA PRO A 87 -7.85 -2.71 -15.24
C PRO A 87 -8.00 -1.19 -15.32
N PHE A 88 -7.99 -0.47 -14.19
CA PHE A 88 -8.00 1.00 -14.20
C PHE A 88 -6.72 1.59 -14.81
N TYR A 89 -5.56 1.04 -14.46
CA TYR A 89 -4.29 1.45 -15.05
C TYR A 89 -4.29 1.21 -16.56
N VAL A 90 -4.76 0.03 -17.00
CA VAL A 90 -4.88 -0.30 -18.43
C VAL A 90 -5.81 0.70 -19.14
N ALA A 91 -7.02 0.92 -18.62
CA ALA A 91 -7.99 1.83 -19.23
C ALA A 91 -7.49 3.29 -19.33
N ALA A 92 -6.73 3.75 -18.33
CA ALA A 92 -6.21 5.13 -18.31
C ALA A 92 -4.96 5.33 -19.18
N ASN A 93 -4.08 4.32 -19.27
CA ASN A 93 -2.72 4.49 -19.84
C ASN A 93 -2.48 3.70 -21.14
N VAL A 94 -3.34 2.74 -21.49
CA VAL A 94 -3.22 1.94 -22.73
C VAL A 94 -4.31 2.41 -23.69
N LYS A 95 -3.96 3.29 -24.62
CA LYS A 95 -4.88 3.83 -25.63
C LYS A 95 -4.76 3.09 -26.97
N ASP A 96 -3.56 2.97 -27.51
CA ASP A 96 -3.36 2.39 -28.86
C ASP A 96 -2.32 1.26 -28.90
N THR A 97 -1.17 1.43 -28.24
CA THR A 97 -0.10 0.41 -28.22
C THR A 97 0.34 0.09 -26.80
N VAL A 98 0.53 -1.21 -26.54
CA VAL A 98 1.08 -1.68 -25.27
C VAL A 98 2.57 -1.43 -25.27
N THR A 99 3.02 -0.44 -24.48
CA THR A 99 4.44 -0.15 -24.30
C THR A 99 5.06 -1.09 -23.26
N LEU A 100 6.37 -1.33 -23.35
CA LEU A 100 7.12 -2.10 -22.35
C LEU A 100 6.96 -1.51 -20.94
N ARG A 101 6.91 -0.18 -20.84
CA ARG A 101 6.66 0.54 -19.58
C ARG A 101 5.31 0.15 -18.96
N ASN A 102 4.25 0.12 -19.75
CA ASN A 102 2.93 -0.31 -19.28
C ASN A 102 2.93 -1.78 -18.83
N CYS A 103 3.62 -2.67 -19.56
CA CYS A 103 3.79 -4.07 -19.15
C CYS A 103 4.51 -4.21 -17.80
N ILE A 104 5.56 -3.41 -17.56
CA ILE A 104 6.31 -3.44 -16.29
C ILE A 104 5.39 -3.01 -15.13
N TYR A 105 4.65 -1.91 -15.27
CA TYR A 105 3.76 -1.44 -14.20
C TYR A 105 2.64 -2.44 -13.91
N ILE A 106 1.98 -2.97 -14.94
CA ILE A 106 0.95 -4.01 -14.80
C ILE A 106 1.55 -5.26 -14.13
N GLY A 107 2.74 -5.69 -14.57
CA GLY A 107 3.46 -6.83 -14.01
C GLY A 107 3.75 -6.65 -12.52
N ILE A 108 4.28 -5.49 -12.12
CA ILE A 108 4.56 -5.18 -10.70
C ILE A 108 3.27 -5.20 -9.87
N LEU A 109 2.18 -4.60 -10.36
CA LEU A 109 0.90 -4.59 -9.67
C LEU A 109 0.34 -6.02 -9.48
N MET A 110 0.43 -6.85 -10.51
CA MET A 110 0.00 -8.26 -10.43
C MET A 110 0.86 -9.07 -9.47
N ILE A 111 2.19 -8.95 -9.54
CA ILE A 111 3.12 -9.65 -8.64
C ILE A 111 2.86 -9.23 -7.20
N ALA A 112 2.70 -7.94 -6.93
CA ALA A 112 2.38 -7.43 -5.59
C ALA A 112 1.03 -7.99 -5.10
N SER A 113 0.01 -8.00 -5.96
CA SER A 113 -1.30 -8.56 -5.63
C SER A 113 -1.23 -10.04 -5.27
N ILE A 114 -0.50 -10.85 -6.06
CA ILE A 114 -0.31 -12.29 -5.84
C ILE A 114 0.49 -12.55 -4.56
N ALA A 115 1.59 -11.83 -4.35
CA ALA A 115 2.43 -11.97 -3.16
C ALA A 115 1.63 -11.69 -1.87
N LEU A 116 0.84 -10.61 -1.88
CA LEU A 116 -0.02 -10.24 -0.76
C LEU A 116 -1.18 -11.22 -0.55
N TYR A 117 -1.78 -11.72 -1.64
CA TYR A 117 -2.79 -12.77 -1.55
C TYR A 117 -2.21 -14.05 -0.95
N GLY A 118 -1.00 -14.44 -1.35
CA GLY A 118 -0.29 -15.59 -0.80
C GLY A 118 0.01 -15.42 0.69
N TYR A 119 0.45 -14.23 1.10
CA TYR A 119 0.66 -13.90 2.52
C TYR A 119 -0.66 -13.97 3.31
N TYR A 120 -1.73 -13.40 2.79
CA TYR A 120 -3.06 -13.49 3.39
C TYR A 120 -3.52 -14.96 3.51
N LYS A 121 -3.43 -15.74 2.44
CA LYS A 121 -3.88 -17.14 2.44
C LYS A 121 -3.09 -18.01 3.43
N LYS A 122 -1.79 -17.74 3.60
CA LYS A 122 -0.92 -18.45 4.54
C LYS A 122 -1.20 -18.10 6.00
N ASN A 123 -1.54 -16.84 6.29
CA ASN A 123 -1.69 -16.33 7.65
C ASN A 123 -3.16 -16.07 8.06
N GLY A 124 -4.11 -16.24 7.14
CA GLY A 124 -5.54 -16.11 7.37
C GLY A 124 -6.09 -17.33 8.10
N THR A 125 -5.87 -17.39 9.41
CA THR A 125 -6.56 -18.32 10.30
C THR A 125 -8.03 -17.92 10.40
N LYS A 126 -8.93 -18.73 9.82
CA LYS A 126 -10.40 -18.52 9.83
C LYS A 126 -11.00 -18.37 11.25
N GLU A 127 -10.28 -18.79 12.28
CA GLU A 127 -10.73 -18.78 13.67
C GLU A 127 -10.47 -17.47 14.41
N ILE A 128 -9.69 -16.56 13.83
CA ILE A 128 -9.26 -15.33 14.50
C ILE A 128 -9.96 -14.14 13.84
N THR A 129 -11.16 -13.83 14.34
CA THR A 129 -11.85 -12.59 14.01
C THR A 129 -11.30 -11.48 14.90
N LEU A 130 -10.71 -10.47 14.25
CA LEU A 130 -10.10 -9.29 14.85
C LEU A 130 -11.16 -8.21 15.15
#